data_AF-A0A6A6MU45-F1
#
_entry.id   AF-A0A6A6MU45-F1
#
_cell.length_a   1.000
_cell.length_b   1.000
_cell.length_c   1.000
_cell.angle_alpha   90.00
_cell.angle_beta   90.00
_cell.angle_gamma   90.00
#
_symmetry.space_group_name_H-M   'P 1'
#
loop_
_entity.id
_entity.type
_entity.pdbx_description
1 polymer ?
#
loop_
_entity_poly.entity_id
_entity_poly.type
_entity_poly.pdbx_seq_one_letter_code
_entity_poly.pdbx_strand_id
1 'polypeptide(L)'
;MGNVTSNVAAKFAFFPPDPPTYDVCREEDGRLMLPRVSADKNMDVHLLETKGGNKIVATFWKHPFARFTLLYSHGNAADLGQMHELFIELRAHLRVNIMSYDYSGYGASSGKPSEFNTYYDIEAVYNCLKNDYEVKQEDLILYGQSVGSGPTLHLASRLQKLRGIVLHSAILSGIRVLYPAVKMTFWFDIYKNIDKIRHVSCPVLVIHGKNDG
;
A
#
# COMPACT_ATOMS: atom_id res chain seq x y z
N MET A 1 -16.68 15.81 -13.97
CA MET A 1 -15.65 16.87 -13.77
C MET A 1 -14.54 16.51 -12.76
N GLY A 2 -14.55 15.34 -12.10
CA GLY A 2 -13.55 14.97 -11.06
C GLY A 2 -12.17 14.47 -11.55
N ASN A 3 -11.98 14.21 -12.85
CA ASN A 3 -10.72 13.63 -13.35
C ASN A 3 -9.58 14.64 -13.55
N VAL A 4 -9.88 15.89 -13.90
CA VAL A 4 -8.85 16.88 -14.28
C VAL A 4 -8.13 17.45 -13.05
N THR A 5 -8.86 17.76 -11.99
CA THR A 5 -8.30 18.26 -10.71
C THR A 5 -7.43 17.21 -10.01
N SER A 6 -7.79 15.92 -10.11
CA SER A 6 -7.02 14.82 -9.50
C SER A 6 -5.60 14.69 -10.10
N ASN A 7 -5.43 15.03 -11.38
CA ASN A 7 -4.20 14.78 -12.13
C ASN A 7 -3.10 15.82 -11.80
N VAL A 8 -3.49 17.06 -11.50
CA VAL A 8 -2.56 18.10 -11.04
C VAL A 8 -2.17 17.88 -9.58
N ALA A 9 -3.15 17.60 -8.71
CA ALA A 9 -2.90 17.30 -7.30
C ALA A 9 -1.95 16.10 -7.13
N ALA A 10 -2.10 15.07 -7.96
CA ALA A 10 -1.25 13.90 -7.94
C ALA A 10 0.24 14.22 -8.17
N LYS A 11 0.56 15.12 -9.11
CA LYS A 11 1.96 15.52 -9.39
C LYS A 11 2.67 16.17 -8.20
N PHE A 12 1.92 16.77 -7.27
CA PHE A 12 2.47 17.39 -6.07
C PHE A 12 2.37 16.49 -4.83
N ALA A 13 1.62 15.39 -4.91
CA ALA A 13 1.38 14.48 -3.80
C ALA A 13 2.22 13.21 -3.86
N PHE A 14 2.69 12.80 -5.03
CA PHE A 14 3.42 11.55 -5.23
C PHE A 14 4.79 11.79 -5.85
N PHE A 15 5.82 11.24 -5.23
CA PHE A 15 7.20 11.37 -5.63
C PHE A 15 7.82 9.97 -5.74
N PRO A 16 7.42 9.13 -6.72
CA PRO A 16 8.04 7.83 -6.90
C PRO A 16 9.56 7.98 -7.11
N PRO A 17 10.39 7.04 -6.63
CA PRO A 17 11.81 7.00 -6.97
C PRO A 17 12.00 6.98 -8.50
N ASP A 18 12.90 7.85 -8.99
CA ASP A 18 13.28 7.93 -10.41
C ASP A 18 14.81 8.04 -10.52
N PRO A 19 15.51 7.00 -11.00
CA PRO A 19 14.97 5.73 -11.48
C PRO A 19 14.42 4.83 -10.33
N PRO A 20 13.56 3.84 -10.65
CA PRO A 20 13.17 2.78 -9.72
C PRO A 20 14.39 2.09 -9.10
N THR A 21 14.29 1.67 -7.83
CA THR A 21 15.42 1.02 -7.14
C THR A 21 15.55 -0.47 -7.41
N TYR A 22 14.56 -1.05 -8.10
CA TYR A 22 14.54 -2.45 -8.49
C TYR A 22 13.94 -2.63 -9.89
N ASP A 23 14.25 -3.78 -10.49
CA ASP A 23 13.70 -4.23 -11.76
C ASP A 23 12.88 -5.52 -11.56
N VAL A 24 12.01 -5.85 -12.51
CA VAL A 24 11.29 -7.14 -12.54
C VAL A 24 11.77 -7.95 -13.74
N CYS A 25 12.21 -9.17 -13.47
CA CYS A 25 12.59 -10.12 -14.50
C CYS A 25 11.68 -11.34 -14.47
N ARG A 26 11.57 -12.02 -15.61
CA ARG A 26 10.90 -13.31 -15.73
C ARG A 26 11.96 -14.39 -15.92
N GLU A 27 11.96 -15.39 -15.04
CA GLU A 27 12.82 -16.57 -15.14
C GLU A 27 12.36 -17.49 -16.29
N GLU A 28 13.21 -18.46 -16.66
CA GLU A 28 12.94 -19.40 -17.75
C GLU A 28 11.66 -20.24 -17.53
N ASP A 29 11.32 -20.50 -16.26
CA ASP A 29 10.10 -21.22 -15.85
C ASP A 29 8.84 -20.33 -15.83
N GLY A 30 8.98 -19.04 -16.15
CA GLY A 30 7.90 -18.06 -16.19
C GLY A 30 7.63 -17.35 -14.85
N ARG A 31 8.34 -17.69 -13.76
CA ARG A 31 8.24 -17.00 -12.47
C ARG A 31 8.79 -15.58 -12.57
N LEU A 32 8.17 -14.65 -11.86
CA LEU A 32 8.69 -13.29 -11.72
C LEU A 32 9.65 -13.20 -10.53
N MET A 33 10.70 -12.40 -10.68
CA MET A 33 11.70 -12.16 -9.64
C MET A 33 12.14 -10.69 -9.61
N LEU A 34 12.64 -10.24 -8.45
CA LEU A 34 13.31 -8.95 -8.28
C LEU A 34 14.82 -9.22 -8.10
N PRO A 35 15.63 -9.23 -9.18
CA PRO A 35 17.01 -9.73 -9.15
C PRO A 35 17.96 -8.99 -8.21
N ARG A 36 17.66 -7.72 -7.88
CA ARG A 36 18.48 -6.89 -6.98
C ARG A 36 17.98 -6.85 -5.54
N VAL A 37 16.85 -7.49 -5.25
CA VAL A 37 16.17 -7.38 -3.96
C VAL A 37 16.39 -8.65 -3.14
N SER A 38 15.99 -9.82 -3.64
CA SER A 38 16.19 -11.06 -2.88
C SER A 38 16.07 -12.31 -3.72
N ALA A 39 16.90 -13.30 -3.40
CA ALA A 39 16.73 -14.70 -3.83
C ALA A 39 15.93 -15.53 -2.81
N ASP A 40 15.20 -14.88 -1.89
CA ASP A 40 14.39 -15.57 -0.90
C ASP A 40 13.33 -16.46 -1.56
N LYS A 41 13.48 -17.77 -1.39
CA LYS A 41 12.56 -18.77 -1.94
C LYS A 41 11.14 -18.62 -1.41
N ASN A 42 10.96 -17.97 -0.27
CA ASN A 42 9.67 -17.70 0.36
C ASN A 42 9.06 -16.36 -0.08
N MET A 43 9.59 -15.72 -1.12
CA MET A 43 8.99 -14.53 -1.75
C MET A 43 8.40 -14.89 -3.11
N ASP A 44 7.11 -14.61 -3.28
CA ASP A 44 6.45 -14.62 -4.59
C ASP A 44 6.38 -13.19 -5.14
N VAL A 45 6.45 -13.04 -6.46
CA VAL A 45 6.34 -11.75 -7.16
C VAL A 45 5.19 -11.82 -8.15
N HIS A 46 4.36 -10.79 -8.16
CA HIS A 46 3.18 -10.69 -9.00
C HIS A 46 3.20 -9.43 -9.84
N LEU A 47 2.61 -9.54 -11.03
CA LEU A 47 2.22 -8.40 -11.84
C LEU A 47 0.70 -8.42 -11.95
N LEU A 48 0.03 -7.57 -11.18
CA LEU A 48 -1.42 -7.56 -11.03
C LEU A 48 -2.06 -6.51 -11.92
N GLU A 49 -3.11 -6.89 -12.64
CA GLU A 49 -3.93 -5.96 -13.41
C GLU A 49 -4.95 -5.27 -12.49
N THR A 50 -4.99 -3.95 -12.57
CA THR A 50 -5.87 -3.10 -11.77
C THR A 50 -7.11 -2.71 -12.57
N LYS A 51 -8.20 -2.38 -11.87
CA LYS A 51 -9.41 -1.83 -12.53
C LYS A 51 -9.15 -0.53 -13.28
N GLY A 52 -8.08 0.19 -12.93
CA GLY A 52 -7.62 1.39 -13.64
C GLY A 52 -6.88 1.11 -14.94
N GLY A 53 -6.69 -0.16 -15.32
CA GLY A 53 -5.97 -0.57 -16.53
C GLY A 53 -4.43 -0.53 -16.38
N ASN A 54 -3.92 -0.31 -15.17
CA ASN A 54 -2.48 -0.36 -14.89
C ASN A 54 -2.06 -1.76 -14.44
N LYS A 55 -0.79 -2.09 -14.63
CA LYS A 55 -0.11 -3.26 -14.08
C LYS A 55 0.77 -2.83 -12.93
N ILE A 56 0.52 -3.39 -11.75
CA ILE A 56 1.30 -3.08 -10.54
C ILE A 56 2.11 -4.29 -10.09
N VAL A 57 3.27 -4.03 -9.50
CA VAL A 57 4.11 -5.07 -8.92
C VAL A 57 3.69 -5.28 -7.46
N ALA A 58 3.53 -6.55 -7.08
CA ALA A 58 3.31 -6.95 -5.70
C ALA A 58 4.26 -8.08 -5.30
N THR A 59 4.62 -8.14 -4.03
CA THR A 59 5.47 -9.18 -3.45
C THR A 59 4.78 -9.80 -2.24
N PHE A 60 4.82 -11.13 -2.16
CA PHE A 60 4.26 -11.88 -1.05
C PHE A 60 5.35 -12.67 -0.32
N TRP A 61 5.66 -12.24 0.89
CA TRP A 61 6.69 -12.79 1.76
C TRP A 61 6.07 -13.75 2.76
N LYS A 62 6.33 -15.04 2.58
CA LYS A 62 5.81 -16.10 3.46
C LYS A 62 6.69 -16.26 4.69
N HIS A 63 6.05 -16.51 5.84
CA HIS A 63 6.72 -16.98 7.05
C HIS A 63 6.12 -18.33 7.48
N PRO A 64 6.92 -19.38 7.75
CA PRO A 64 6.40 -20.74 7.99
C PRO A 64 5.42 -20.87 9.16
N PHE A 65 5.52 -19.99 10.15
CA PHE A 65 4.66 -19.97 11.34
C PHE A 65 3.69 -18.78 11.34
N ALA A 66 3.43 -18.17 10.18
CA ALA A 66 2.53 -17.05 10.08
C ALA A 66 1.09 -17.45 10.44
N ARG A 67 0.53 -16.74 11.43
CA ARG A 67 -0.91 -16.79 11.70
C ARG A 67 -1.68 -15.70 10.96
N PHE A 68 -1.02 -14.56 10.73
CA PHE A 68 -1.63 -13.38 10.12
C PHE A 68 -0.85 -12.94 8.90
N THR A 69 -1.55 -12.27 8.00
CA THR A 69 -0.98 -11.61 6.83
C THR A 69 -1.09 -10.09 6.99
N LEU A 70 0.02 -9.40 6.76
CA LEU A 70 0.07 -7.94 6.74
C LEU A 70 -0.01 -7.45 5.28
N LEU A 71 -1.04 -6.68 4.93
CA LEU A 71 -1.07 -5.95 3.66
C LEU A 71 -0.47 -4.56 3.87
N TYR A 72 0.72 -4.32 3.31
CA TYR A 72 1.52 -3.12 3.55
C TYR A 72 1.42 -2.13 2.38
N SER A 73 0.82 -0.98 2.63
CA SER A 73 0.82 0.21 1.76
C SER A 73 1.95 1.15 2.20
N HIS A 74 3.02 1.23 1.39
CA HIS A 74 4.24 1.99 1.73
C HIS A 74 4.05 3.51 1.67
N GLY A 75 5.04 4.22 2.23
CA GLY A 75 5.08 5.68 2.23
C GLY A 75 5.34 6.28 0.85
N ASN A 76 5.27 7.60 0.77
CA ASN A 76 5.70 8.34 -0.42
C ASN A 76 7.23 8.23 -0.58
N ALA A 77 7.75 8.48 -1.79
CA ALA A 77 9.19 8.42 -2.07
C ALA A 77 9.90 7.13 -1.63
N ALA A 78 9.14 6.02 -1.67
CA ALA A 78 9.62 4.67 -1.44
C ALA A 78 9.10 3.77 -2.56
N ASP A 79 9.81 2.69 -2.86
CA ASP A 79 9.34 1.58 -3.68
C ASP A 79 9.67 0.23 -3.01
N LEU A 80 9.21 -0.88 -3.59
CA LEU A 80 9.44 -2.22 -3.03
C LEU A 80 10.92 -2.58 -2.82
N GLY A 81 11.83 -2.04 -3.63
CA GLY A 81 13.26 -2.28 -3.48
C GLY A 81 13.80 -1.65 -2.20
N GLN A 82 13.43 -0.41 -1.90
CA GLN A 82 13.83 0.28 -0.67
C GLN A 82 13.19 -0.30 0.59
N MET A 83 12.00 -0.88 0.46
CA MET A 83 11.25 -1.45 1.58
C MET A 83 11.72 -2.86 1.98
N HIS A 84 12.62 -3.46 1.21
CA HIS A 84 13.03 -4.86 1.35
C HIS A 84 13.55 -5.24 2.74
N GLU A 85 14.56 -4.54 3.23
CA GLU A 85 15.21 -4.78 4.53
C GLU A 85 14.17 -4.71 5.66
N LEU A 86 13.27 -3.72 5.60
CA LEU A 86 12.19 -3.59 6.56
C LEU A 86 11.27 -4.82 6.54
N PHE A 87 10.92 -5.33 5.37
CA PHE A 87 10.05 -6.50 5.27
C PHE A 87 10.72 -7.77 5.79
N ILE A 88 12.02 -7.96 5.60
CA ILE A 88 12.76 -9.08 6.21
C ILE A 88 12.63 -9.02 7.73
N GLU A 89 12.99 -7.88 8.32
CA GLU A 89 13.00 -7.69 9.77
C GLU A 89 11.59 -7.80 10.37
N LEU A 90 10.61 -7.13 9.75
CA LEU A 90 9.22 -7.13 10.20
C LEU A 90 8.63 -8.55 10.15
N ARG A 91 8.89 -9.30 9.07
CA ARG A 91 8.45 -10.69 8.90
C ARG A 91 9.05 -11.59 9.98
N ALA A 92 10.35 -11.47 10.24
CA ALA A 92 11.07 -12.29 11.20
C ALA A 92 10.62 -12.01 12.64
N HIS A 93 10.50 -10.73 13.01
CA HIS A 93 10.15 -10.34 14.37
C HIS A 93 8.67 -10.56 14.71
N LEU A 94 7.76 -10.29 13.77
CA LEU A 94 6.33 -10.43 14.00
C LEU A 94 5.79 -11.82 13.65
N ARG A 95 6.56 -12.63 12.90
CA ARG A 95 6.15 -13.96 12.40
C ARG A 95 4.83 -13.88 11.64
N VAL A 96 4.77 -13.00 10.65
CA VAL A 96 3.60 -12.77 9.79
C VAL A 96 3.97 -12.99 8.33
N ASN A 97 2.98 -13.28 7.48
CA ASN A 97 3.18 -13.08 6.04
C ASN A 97 3.10 -11.59 5.74
N ILE A 98 3.78 -11.11 4.70
CA ILE A 98 3.68 -9.72 4.23
C ILE A 98 3.29 -9.72 2.77
N MET A 99 2.18 -9.09 2.44
CA MET A 99 1.84 -8.68 1.07
C MET A 99 2.16 -7.20 0.93
N SER A 100 3.06 -6.86 0.03
CA SER A 100 3.44 -5.49 -0.29
C SER A 100 3.28 -5.23 -1.78
N TYR A 101 3.08 -3.98 -2.17
CA TYR A 101 2.87 -3.61 -3.57
C TYR A 101 3.34 -2.19 -3.82
N ASP A 102 3.73 -1.90 -5.06
CA ASP A 102 3.93 -0.53 -5.51
C ASP A 102 2.63 0.03 -6.10
N TYR A 103 2.44 1.33 -5.93
CA TYR A 103 1.34 2.06 -6.56
C TYR A 103 1.53 2.14 -8.09
N SER A 104 0.44 2.38 -8.82
CA SER A 104 0.51 2.76 -10.24
C SER A 104 1.51 3.92 -10.43
N GLY A 105 2.51 3.72 -11.29
CA GLY A 105 3.60 4.67 -11.55
C GLY A 105 4.72 4.72 -10.50
N TYR A 106 4.78 3.77 -9.57
CA TYR A 106 5.90 3.55 -8.65
C TYR A 106 6.69 2.30 -9.02
N GLY A 107 7.99 2.29 -8.71
CA GLY A 107 8.85 1.15 -8.96
C GLY A 107 8.78 0.70 -10.43
N ALA A 108 8.65 -0.61 -10.63
CA ALA A 108 8.45 -1.19 -11.96
C ALA A 108 6.97 -1.26 -12.40
N SER A 109 6.05 -0.60 -11.68
CA SER A 109 4.63 -0.56 -12.00
C SER A 109 4.32 0.46 -13.09
N SER A 110 3.36 0.13 -13.98
CA SER A 110 2.96 1.02 -15.06
C SER A 110 2.03 2.14 -14.60
N GLY A 111 1.74 3.09 -15.50
CA GLY A 111 0.71 4.10 -15.29
C GLY A 111 1.22 5.35 -14.57
N LYS A 112 0.33 5.99 -13.81
CA LYS A 112 0.64 7.22 -13.06
C LYS A 112 -0.02 7.18 -11.68
N PRO A 113 0.59 7.75 -10.65
CA PRO A 113 -0.01 7.76 -9.33
C PRO A 113 -1.17 8.75 -9.30
N SER A 114 -2.24 8.36 -8.61
CA SER A 114 -3.39 9.20 -8.27
C SER A 114 -4.14 8.56 -7.12
N GLU A 115 -4.95 9.33 -6.38
CA GLU A 115 -5.78 8.79 -5.31
C GLU A 115 -6.60 7.57 -5.77
N PHE A 116 -7.33 7.71 -6.89
CA PHE A 116 -8.15 6.62 -7.41
C PHE A 116 -7.35 5.41 -7.88
N ASN A 117 -6.19 5.62 -8.50
CA ASN A 117 -5.34 4.50 -8.89
C ASN A 117 -4.86 3.74 -7.66
N THR A 118 -4.41 4.41 -6.60
CA THR A 118 -3.99 3.70 -5.36
C THR A 118 -5.11 2.86 -4.73
N TYR A 119 -6.37 3.26 -4.92
CA TYR A 119 -7.53 2.47 -4.50
C TYR A 119 -7.74 1.24 -5.38
N TYR A 120 -7.62 1.38 -6.70
CA TYR A 120 -7.66 0.23 -7.60
C TYR A 120 -6.48 -0.72 -7.39
N ASP A 121 -5.31 -0.17 -7.03
CA ASP A 121 -4.10 -0.93 -6.75
C ASP A 121 -4.30 -1.82 -5.51
N ILE A 122 -4.70 -1.24 -4.37
CA ILE A 122 -4.91 -2.04 -3.14
C ILE A 122 -6.06 -3.04 -3.29
N GLU A 123 -7.10 -2.72 -4.06
CA GLU A 123 -8.19 -3.65 -4.35
C GLU A 123 -7.69 -4.85 -5.17
N ALA A 124 -6.81 -4.64 -6.15
CA ALA A 124 -6.22 -5.73 -6.94
C ALA A 124 -5.37 -6.65 -6.06
N VAL A 125 -4.55 -6.07 -5.17
CA VAL A 125 -3.69 -6.83 -4.24
C VAL A 125 -4.51 -7.60 -3.21
N TYR A 126 -5.57 -6.99 -2.66
CA TYR A 126 -6.49 -7.69 -1.77
C TYR A 126 -7.21 -8.85 -2.47
N ASN A 127 -7.58 -8.69 -3.74
CA ASN A 127 -8.19 -9.79 -4.51
C ASN A 127 -7.19 -10.92 -4.76
N CYS A 128 -5.92 -10.62 -5.05
CA CYS A 128 -4.85 -11.62 -5.14
C CYS A 128 -4.71 -12.39 -3.81
N LEU A 129 -4.63 -11.69 -2.67
CA LEU A 129 -4.60 -12.31 -1.34
C LEU A 129 -5.79 -13.23 -1.08
N LYS A 130 -6.98 -12.80 -1.47
CA LYS A 130 -8.22 -13.55 -1.26
C LYS A 130 -8.31 -14.78 -2.16
N ASN A 131 -7.99 -14.64 -3.44
CA ASN A 131 -8.27 -15.65 -4.44
C ASN A 131 -7.12 -16.64 -4.60
N ASP A 132 -5.88 -16.16 -4.56
CA ASP A 132 -4.69 -16.96 -4.88
C ASP A 132 -4.05 -17.52 -3.61
N TYR A 133 -4.20 -16.83 -2.49
CA TYR A 133 -3.65 -17.20 -1.19
C TYR A 133 -4.70 -17.57 -0.14
N GLU A 134 -5.99 -17.49 -0.51
CA GLU A 134 -7.13 -17.83 0.36
C GLU A 134 -7.12 -17.13 1.73
N VAL A 135 -6.52 -15.94 1.81
CA VAL A 135 -6.42 -15.17 3.06
C VAL A 135 -7.79 -14.62 3.44
N LYS A 136 -8.28 -15.03 4.61
CA LYS A 136 -9.54 -14.53 5.17
C LYS A 136 -9.35 -13.14 5.76
N GLN A 137 -10.42 -12.34 5.75
CA GLN A 137 -10.41 -10.99 6.36
C GLN A 137 -10.00 -11.03 7.84
N GLU A 138 -10.45 -12.04 8.58
CA GLU A 138 -10.16 -12.23 10.00
C GLU A 138 -8.69 -12.55 10.32
N ASP A 139 -7.91 -12.90 9.30
CA ASP A 139 -6.47 -13.15 9.38
C ASP A 139 -5.63 -12.02 8.74
N LEU A 140 -6.30 -10.99 8.19
CA LEU A 140 -5.69 -9.89 7.46
C LEU A 140 -5.58 -8.63 8.34
N ILE A 141 -4.37 -8.10 8.45
CA ILE A 141 -4.08 -6.80 9.07
C ILE A 141 -3.64 -5.85 7.96
N LEU A 142 -4.24 -4.66 7.89
CA LEU A 142 -3.80 -3.63 6.94
C LEU A 142 -2.79 -2.70 7.61
N TYR A 143 -1.73 -2.33 6.89
CA TYR A 143 -0.71 -1.40 7.36
C TYR A 143 -0.55 -0.28 6.35
N GLY A 144 -0.80 0.96 6.78
CA GLY A 144 -0.62 2.14 5.95
C GLY A 144 0.38 3.12 6.57
N GLN A 145 1.47 3.38 5.85
CA GLN A 145 2.47 4.38 6.25
C GLN A 145 2.27 5.68 5.47
N SER A 146 2.17 6.83 6.15
CA SER A 146 2.08 8.15 5.52
C SER A 146 0.99 8.18 4.42
N VAL A 147 1.34 8.46 3.16
CA VAL A 147 0.41 8.43 2.02
C VAL A 147 -0.32 7.09 1.87
N GLY A 148 0.32 5.96 2.24
CA GLY A 148 -0.27 4.62 2.20
C GLY A 148 -1.46 4.43 3.15
N SER A 149 -1.64 5.32 4.12
CA SER A 149 -2.87 5.36 4.95
C SER A 149 -4.12 5.61 4.11
N GLY A 150 -4.00 6.32 2.98
CA GLY A 150 -5.09 6.59 2.05
C GLY A 150 -5.75 5.32 1.50
N PRO A 151 -5.04 4.50 0.70
CA PRO A 151 -5.56 3.23 0.20
C PRO A 151 -5.89 2.25 1.32
N THR A 152 -5.10 2.21 2.40
CA THR A 152 -5.40 1.37 3.58
C THR A 152 -6.78 1.68 4.16
N LEU A 153 -7.11 2.96 4.41
CA LEU A 153 -8.41 3.33 4.96
C LEU A 153 -9.55 3.25 3.95
N HIS A 154 -9.26 3.36 2.65
CA HIS A 154 -10.23 3.06 1.59
C HIS A 154 -10.65 1.60 1.63
N LEU A 155 -9.71 0.67 1.76
CA LEU A 155 -10.04 -0.75 1.85
C LEU A 155 -10.70 -1.08 3.21
N ALA A 156 -10.14 -0.56 4.31
CA ALA A 156 -10.61 -0.82 5.67
C ALA A 156 -12.07 -0.42 5.90
N SER A 157 -12.52 0.70 5.32
CA SER A 157 -13.91 1.16 5.47
C SER A 157 -14.95 0.29 4.79
N ARG A 158 -14.52 -0.66 3.94
CA ARG A 158 -15.40 -1.55 3.15
C ARG A 158 -15.38 -3.00 3.65
N LEU A 159 -14.37 -3.37 4.45
CA LEU A 159 -14.23 -4.72 4.98
C LEU A 159 -14.66 -4.76 6.44
N GLN A 160 -15.55 -5.70 6.77
CA GLN A 160 -16.21 -5.74 8.09
C GLN A 160 -15.53 -6.68 9.09
N LYS A 161 -14.65 -7.57 8.63
CA LYS A 161 -14.06 -8.63 9.46
C LYS A 161 -12.54 -8.54 9.57
N LEU A 162 -11.94 -7.40 9.23
CA LEU A 162 -10.50 -7.22 9.33
C LEU A 162 -10.00 -7.51 10.75
N ARG A 163 -8.83 -8.14 10.84
CA ARG A 163 -8.19 -8.40 12.14
C ARG A 163 -7.82 -7.11 12.86
N GLY A 164 -7.42 -6.10 12.10
CA GLY A 164 -7.09 -4.77 12.58
C GLY A 164 -6.40 -3.94 11.50
N ILE A 165 -6.15 -2.68 11.80
CA ILE A 165 -5.35 -1.80 10.97
C ILE A 165 -4.25 -1.11 11.78
N VAL A 166 -3.10 -0.89 11.13
CA VAL A 166 -1.99 -0.10 11.65
C VAL A 166 -1.82 1.14 10.78
N LEU A 167 -1.90 2.31 11.40
CA LEU A 167 -1.73 3.61 10.78
C LEU A 167 -0.44 4.23 11.30
N HIS A 168 0.61 4.23 10.47
CA HIS A 168 1.92 4.75 10.82
C HIS A 168 2.14 6.11 10.15
N SER A 169 2.22 7.17 10.97
CA SER A 169 2.31 8.57 10.53
C SER A 169 1.25 8.89 9.47
N ALA A 170 0.02 8.41 9.69
CA ALA A 170 -1.06 8.54 8.72
C ALA A 170 -1.48 10.00 8.51
N ILE A 171 -1.85 10.32 7.28
CA ILE A 171 -2.33 11.66 6.92
C ILE A 171 -3.82 11.78 7.22
N LEU A 172 -4.25 12.94 7.71
CA LEU A 172 -5.68 13.25 7.88
C LEU A 172 -6.38 13.49 6.53
N SER A 173 -5.70 14.22 5.65
CA SER A 173 -6.02 14.44 4.25
C SER A 173 -4.86 15.13 3.52
N GLY A 174 -4.86 15.14 2.19
CA GLY A 174 -3.79 15.74 1.39
C GLY A 174 -3.58 17.23 1.68
N ILE A 175 -4.66 18.00 1.79
CA ILE A 175 -4.56 19.44 2.13
C ILE A 175 -3.97 19.64 3.53
N ARG A 176 -4.33 18.79 4.50
CA ARG A 176 -3.86 18.92 5.89
C ARG A 176 -2.39 18.57 6.07
N VAL A 177 -1.79 17.83 5.13
CA VAL A 177 -0.33 17.66 5.09
C VAL A 177 0.36 18.98 4.76
N LEU A 178 -0.17 19.74 3.79
CA LEU A 178 0.41 21.02 3.37
C LEU A 178 0.04 22.16 4.33
N TYR A 179 -1.15 22.08 4.95
CA TYR A 179 -1.70 23.11 5.81
C TYR A 179 -2.35 22.48 7.07
N PRO A 180 -1.56 22.10 8.09
CA PRO A 180 -2.04 21.37 9.28
C PRO A 180 -3.13 22.10 10.08
N ALA A 181 -3.16 23.44 10.02
CA ALA A 181 -4.17 24.26 10.71
C ALA A 181 -5.58 24.18 10.10
N VAL A 182 -5.73 23.56 8.93
CA VAL A 182 -7.03 23.44 8.23
C VAL A 182 -7.96 22.47 8.98
N LYS A 183 -9.06 23.00 9.50
CA LYS A 183 -10.07 22.21 10.25
C LYS A 183 -11.19 21.65 9.37
N MET A 184 -11.44 22.22 8.19
CA MET A 184 -12.52 21.81 7.27
C MET A 184 -12.02 20.83 6.21
N THR A 185 -12.86 19.89 5.79
CA THR A 185 -12.57 19.00 4.65
C THR A 185 -13.19 19.56 3.37
N PHE A 186 -12.39 19.70 2.32
CA PHE A 186 -12.85 20.20 1.02
C PHE A 186 -13.25 19.06 0.08
N TRP A 187 -14.16 19.34 -0.87
CA TRP A 187 -14.62 18.32 -1.82
C TRP A 187 -13.52 17.83 -2.77
N PHE A 188 -12.54 18.69 -3.07
CA PHE A 188 -11.36 18.40 -3.90
C PHE A 188 -10.16 17.88 -3.11
N ASP A 189 -10.29 17.69 -1.80
CA ASP A 189 -9.24 17.12 -0.97
C ASP A 189 -9.08 15.62 -1.26
N ILE A 190 -7.83 15.17 -1.32
CA ILE A 190 -7.49 13.77 -1.55
C ILE A 190 -7.27 13.07 -0.20
N TYR A 191 -7.50 11.77 -0.16
CA TYR A 191 -7.26 10.94 1.01
C TYR A 191 -7.93 11.48 2.28
N LYS A 192 -9.23 11.79 2.19
CA LYS A 192 -10.08 12.26 3.31
C LYS A 192 -10.23 11.22 4.42
N ASN A 193 -9.12 10.86 5.06
CA ASN A 193 -8.98 9.77 6.01
C ASN A 193 -9.70 10.07 7.32
N ILE A 194 -9.75 11.36 7.71
CA ILE A 194 -10.57 11.85 8.83
C ILE A 194 -12.06 11.48 8.69
N ASP A 195 -12.55 11.33 7.46
CA ASP A 195 -13.91 10.91 7.19
C ASP A 195 -13.99 9.37 7.08
N LYS A 196 -13.05 8.75 6.35
CA LYS A 196 -13.04 7.30 6.12
C LYS A 196 -12.90 6.47 7.40
N ILE A 197 -12.09 6.93 8.36
CA ILE A 197 -11.81 6.21 9.61
C ILE A 197 -13.09 5.92 10.41
N ARG A 198 -14.12 6.76 10.28
CA ARG A 198 -15.42 6.60 10.96
C ARG A 198 -16.19 5.35 10.53
N HIS A 199 -15.80 4.75 9.42
CA HIS A 199 -16.41 3.54 8.86
C HIS A 199 -15.58 2.27 9.12
N VAL A 200 -14.45 2.39 9.83
CA VAL A 200 -13.63 1.25 10.21
C VAL A 200 -14.22 0.60 11.46
N SER A 201 -14.50 -0.71 11.39
CA SER A 201 -15.14 -1.48 12.46
C SER A 201 -14.18 -2.39 13.23
N CYS A 202 -12.91 -2.46 12.84
CA CYS A 202 -11.89 -3.29 13.47
C CYS A 202 -10.95 -2.47 14.40
N PRO A 203 -10.15 -3.13 15.26
CA PRO A 203 -9.16 -2.45 16.09
C PRO A 203 -8.16 -1.62 15.27
N VAL A 204 -7.84 -0.42 15.75
CA VAL A 204 -6.92 0.53 15.10
C VAL A 204 -5.73 0.80 16.00
N LEU A 205 -4.52 0.57 15.51
CA LEU A 205 -3.27 1.04 16.11
C LEU A 205 -2.79 2.27 15.35
N VAL A 206 -2.53 3.37 16.07
CA VAL A 206 -1.93 4.58 15.50
C VAL A 206 -0.53 4.77 16.07
N ILE A 207 0.45 4.94 15.17
CA ILE A 207 1.85 5.22 15.49
C ILE A 207 2.17 6.59 14.88
N HIS A 208 2.70 7.52 15.66
CA HIS A 208 3.04 8.86 15.17
C HIS A 208 4.25 9.42 15.91
N GLY A 209 5.13 10.11 15.18
CA GLY A 209 6.28 10.79 15.75
C GLY A 209 5.86 12.06 16.49
N LYS A 210 6.53 12.39 17.61
CA LYS A 210 6.25 13.65 18.34
C LYS A 210 6.65 14.91 17.57
N ASN A 211 7.57 14.76 16.62
CA ASN A 211 8.12 15.84 15.79
C ASN A 211 7.75 15.66 14.30
N ASP A 212 6.68 14.92 14.02
CA ASP A 212 6.10 14.85 12.68
C ASP A 212 5.35 16.17 12.44
N GLY A 213 5.67 16.87 11.36
CA GLY A 213 5.25 18.26 11.09
C GLY A 213 3.80 18.42 10.64
#